data_AF-A0A395LKD3-F1
#
_entry.id   AF-A0A395LKD3-F1
#
_cell.length_a   1.000
_cell.length_b   1.000
_cell.length_c   1.000
_cell.angle_alpha   90.00
_cell.angle_beta   90.00
_cell.angle_gamma   90.00
#
_symmetry.space_group_name_H-M   'P 1'
#
loop_
_entity.id
_entity.type
_entity.pdbx_description
1 polymer ?
#
loop_
_entity_poly.entity_id
_entity_poly.type
_entity_poly.pdbx_seq_one_letter_code
_entity_poly.pdbx_strand_id
1 'polypeptide(L)'
;MITALALLLAAPAAPVALPAANEPEVDIVVVARRLDRIAFNVAQDREGSWHCSMNGSSGNPKLDSRMCKEVTDCVRKKGAADAQVKACVTGTKEKVLARFRKEMARRK
;
A
#
# COMPACT_ATOMS: atom_id res chain seq x y z
N MET A 1 -44.35 58.75 -0.72
CA MET A 1 -43.89 58.36 0.62
C MET A 1 -44.12 56.86 0.80
N ILE A 2 -43.11 56.01 0.63
CA ILE A 2 -43.11 54.66 1.20
C ILE A 2 -41.65 54.34 1.56
N THR A 3 -41.35 54.45 2.85
CA THR A 3 -40.17 53.95 3.53
C THR A 3 -40.40 52.47 3.86
N ALA A 4 -39.52 51.58 3.41
CA ALA A 4 -39.46 50.21 3.92
C ALA A 4 -37.99 49.81 4.08
N LEU A 5 -37.59 49.92 5.34
CA LEU A 5 -36.29 49.62 5.92
C LEU A 5 -36.08 48.11 5.94
N ALA A 6 -35.16 47.58 5.12
CA ALA A 6 -34.78 46.17 5.15
C ALA A 6 -33.55 45.99 6.06
N LEU A 7 -33.78 45.73 7.35
CA LEU A 7 -32.76 45.15 8.24
C LEU A 7 -32.63 43.67 7.89
N LEU A 8 -31.59 43.29 7.14
CA LEU A 8 -31.18 41.89 7.02
C LEU A 8 -30.28 41.50 8.20
N LEU A 9 -30.69 40.42 8.85
CA LEU A 9 -30.12 39.85 10.05
C LEU A 9 -28.67 39.36 9.82
N ALA A 10 -27.76 39.77 10.70
CA ALA A 10 -26.45 39.15 10.85
C ALA A 10 -26.64 37.79 11.54
N ALA A 11 -26.50 36.70 10.77
CA ALA A 11 -26.46 35.34 11.31
C ALA A 11 -25.04 35.06 11.87
N PRO A 12 -24.91 34.53 13.10
CA PRO A 12 -23.61 34.11 13.63
C PRO A 12 -23.15 32.84 12.89
N ALA A 13 -21.96 32.90 12.30
CA ALA A 13 -21.28 31.74 11.74
C ALA A 13 -20.89 30.79 12.90
N ALA A 14 -21.60 29.69 13.04
CA ALA A 14 -21.22 28.63 13.96
C ALA A 14 -19.88 28.01 13.49
N PRO A 15 -18.89 27.79 14.38
CA PRO A 15 -17.66 27.11 14.02
C PRO A 15 -17.99 25.66 13.64
N VAL A 16 -17.82 25.35 12.35
CA VAL A 16 -17.88 23.97 11.86
C VAL A 16 -16.65 23.27 12.42
N ALA A 17 -16.85 22.42 13.42
CA ALA A 17 -15.83 21.48 13.86
C ALA A 17 -15.54 20.53 12.70
N LEU A 18 -14.45 20.78 11.98
CA LEU A 18 -13.88 19.83 11.04
C LEU A 18 -13.62 18.53 11.81
N PRO A 19 -14.15 17.37 11.37
CA PRO A 19 -13.77 16.11 11.98
C PRO A 19 -12.25 16.00 11.90
N ALA A 20 -11.62 15.74 13.04
CA ALA A 20 -10.20 15.44 13.11
C ALA A 20 -9.89 14.42 12.00
N ALA A 21 -8.97 14.78 11.10
CA ALA A 21 -8.53 13.91 10.05
C ALA A 21 -7.94 12.66 10.71
N ASN A 22 -8.76 11.61 10.87
CA ASN A 22 -8.26 10.28 11.19
C ASN A 22 -7.29 9.95 10.07
N GLU A 23 -6.00 9.86 10.40
CA GLU A 23 -5.00 9.30 9.50
C GLU A 23 -5.56 7.98 8.95
N PRO A 24 -5.41 7.68 7.65
CA PRO A 24 -6.02 6.49 7.07
C PRO A 24 -5.45 5.27 7.80
N GLU A 25 -6.28 4.68 8.67
CA GLU A 25 -5.95 3.44 9.35
C GLU A 25 -5.70 2.41 8.24
N VAL A 26 -4.44 2.07 8.02
CA VAL A 26 -4.06 1.07 7.04
C VAL A 26 -4.59 -0.26 7.54
N ASP A 27 -5.77 -0.66 7.03
CA ASP A 27 -6.37 -1.95 7.35
C ASP A 27 -5.47 -3.07 6.80
N ILE A 28 -4.81 -3.75 7.72
CA ILE A 28 -3.91 -4.87 7.46
C ILE A 28 -4.59 -5.97 6.63
N VAL A 29 -5.89 -6.20 6.81
CA VAL A 29 -6.64 -7.19 6.05
C VAL A 29 -6.77 -6.76 4.58
N VAL A 30 -7.07 -5.49 4.34
CA VAL A 30 -7.13 -4.93 2.98
C VAL A 30 -5.77 -4.98 2.31
N VAL A 31 -4.70 -4.61 3.02
CA VAL A 31 -3.33 -4.69 2.50
C VAL A 31 -2.94 -6.12 2.13
N ALA A 32 -3.22 -7.09 3.00
CA ALA A 32 -2.94 -8.50 2.74
C ALA A 32 -3.71 -9.01 1.51
N ARG A 33 -5.02 -8.74 1.43
CA ARG A 33 -5.85 -9.13 0.27
C ARG A 33 -5.43 -8.46 -1.03
N ARG A 34 -4.88 -7.24 -0.98
CA ARG A 34 -4.31 -6.59 -2.16
C ARG A 34 -3.03 -7.29 -2.58
N LEU A 35 -2.09 -7.50 -1.66
CA LEU A 35 -0.81 -8.16 -1.92
C LEU A 35 -0.96 -9.57 -2.52
N ASP A 36 -1.95 -10.34 -2.06
CA ASP A 36 -2.20 -11.68 -2.57
C ASP A 36 -2.59 -11.68 -4.07
N ARG A 37 -3.22 -10.60 -4.54
CA ARG A 37 -3.62 -10.43 -5.95
C ARG A 37 -2.53 -9.86 -6.85
N ILE A 38 -1.41 -9.40 -6.28
CA ILE A 38 -0.31 -8.81 -7.05
C ILE A 38 0.53 -9.93 -7.67
N ALA A 39 0.69 -9.82 -8.99
CA ALA A 39 1.68 -10.53 -9.77
C ALA A 39 2.95 -9.69 -9.88
N PHE A 40 4.09 -10.35 -9.65
CA PHE A 40 5.43 -9.77 -9.73
C PHE A 40 6.10 -10.29 -11.00
N ASN A 41 6.54 -9.40 -11.86
CA ASN A 41 7.33 -9.73 -13.03
C ASN A 41 8.78 -9.33 -12.74
N VAL A 42 9.68 -10.30 -12.81
CA VAL A 42 11.11 -10.07 -12.62
C VAL A 42 11.81 -10.38 -13.92
N ALA A 43 12.60 -9.42 -14.41
CA ALA A 43 13.39 -9.57 -15.61
C ALA A 43 14.83 -9.11 -15.34
N GLN A 44 15.77 -9.71 -16.05
CA GLN A 44 17.13 -9.21 -16.13
C GLN A 44 17.30 -8.54 -17.49
N ASP A 45 17.85 -7.33 -17.51
CA ASP A 45 18.15 -6.64 -18.77
C ASP A 45 19.46 -7.16 -19.41
N ARG A 46 19.82 -6.58 -20.55
CA ARG A 46 21.03 -6.96 -21.31
C ARG A 46 22.34 -6.60 -20.59
N GLU A 47 22.30 -5.67 -19.65
CA GLU A 47 23.44 -5.23 -18.85
C GLU A 47 23.61 -6.10 -17.58
N GLY A 48 22.66 -7.02 -17.34
CA GLY A 48 22.64 -7.90 -16.19
C GLY A 48 21.93 -7.31 -14.96
N SER A 49 21.30 -6.15 -15.09
CA SER A 49 20.55 -5.51 -13.99
C SER A 49 19.17 -6.14 -13.84
N TRP A 50 18.75 -6.32 -12.59
CA TRP A 50 17.45 -6.92 -12.26
C TRP A 50 16.38 -5.86 -12.09
N HIS A 51 15.25 -6.07 -12.77
CA HIS A 51 14.07 -5.22 -12.72
C HIS A 51 12.89 -5.99 -12.18
N CYS A 52 12.11 -5.34 -11.31
CA CYS A 52 10.85 -5.88 -10.80
C CYS A 52 9.72 -4.90 -11.14
N SER A 53 8.66 -5.42 -11.77
CA SER A 53 7.42 -4.69 -11.99
C SER A 53 6.24 -5.46 -11.40
N MET A 54 5.15 -4.72 -11.11
CA MET A 54 3.96 -5.26 -10.47
C MET A 54 2.72 -4.85 -11.26
N ASN A 55 1.72 -5.72 -11.31
CA ASN A 55 0.42 -5.39 -11.93
C ASN A 55 -0.53 -4.60 -11.01
N GLY A 56 -0.06 -4.19 -9.83
CA GLY A 56 -0.84 -3.50 -8.82
C GLY A 56 0.01 -3.09 -7.62
N SER A 57 -0.64 -2.56 -6.58
CA SER A 57 0.01 -2.14 -5.33
C SER A 57 -0.79 -2.64 -4.12
N SER A 58 -0.09 -2.92 -3.01
CA SER A 58 -0.73 -3.24 -1.74
C SER A 58 -1.35 -2.00 -1.08
N GLY A 59 -1.03 -0.80 -1.58
CA GLY A 59 -1.31 0.48 -0.93
C GLY A 59 -0.23 0.88 0.07
N ASN A 60 0.84 0.10 0.20
CA ASN A 60 1.98 0.43 1.06
C ASN A 60 3.30 0.33 0.26
N PRO A 61 3.94 1.46 -0.11
CA PRO A 61 5.15 1.45 -0.94
C PRO A 61 6.33 0.70 -0.33
N LYS A 62 6.45 0.71 1.01
CA LYS A 62 7.54 -0.01 1.71
C LYS A 62 7.34 -1.52 1.64
N LEU A 63 6.09 -1.98 1.75
CA LEU A 63 5.72 -3.37 1.59
C LEU A 63 5.96 -3.84 0.16
N ASP A 64 5.53 -3.05 -0.82
CA ASP A 64 5.66 -3.36 -2.26
C ASP A 64 7.14 -3.46 -2.67
N SER A 65 7.96 -2.47 -2.29
CA SER A 65 9.40 -2.46 -2.56
C SER A 65 10.11 -3.67 -1.92
N ARG A 66 9.77 -3.99 -0.67
CA ARG A 66 10.31 -5.17 0.03
C ARG A 66 9.93 -6.45 -0.70
N MET A 67 8.69 -6.58 -1.15
CA MET A 67 8.25 -7.76 -1.89
C MET A 67 9.00 -7.90 -3.21
N CYS A 68 9.14 -6.82 -3.98
CA CYS A 68 9.90 -6.83 -5.22
C CYS A 68 11.33 -7.31 -5.01
N LYS A 69 12.03 -6.80 -3.99
CA LYS A 69 13.39 -7.24 -3.66
C LYS A 69 13.45 -8.74 -3.36
N GLU A 70 12.58 -9.24 -2.49
CA GLU A 70 12.63 -10.64 -2.06
C GLU A 70 12.21 -11.62 -3.18
N VAL A 71 11.27 -11.22 -4.05
CA VAL A 71 10.91 -12.00 -5.25
C VAL A 71 12.07 -12.03 -6.24
N THR A 72 12.73 -10.90 -6.48
CA THR A 72 13.96 -10.86 -7.29
C THR A 72 15.06 -11.75 -6.71
N ASP A 73 15.24 -11.76 -5.39
CA ASP A 73 16.19 -12.64 -4.70
C ASP A 73 15.82 -14.13 -4.88
N CYS A 74 14.53 -14.48 -4.89
CA CYS A 74 14.06 -15.84 -5.20
C CYS A 74 14.46 -16.27 -6.62
N VAL A 75 14.19 -15.42 -7.62
CA VAL A 75 14.54 -15.68 -9.02
C VAL A 75 16.05 -15.80 -9.20
N ARG A 76 16.82 -14.87 -8.65
CA ARG A 76 18.30 -14.87 -8.75
C ARG A 76 18.93 -16.12 -8.15
N LYS A 77 18.39 -16.64 -7.03
CA LYS A 77 18.97 -17.80 -6.32
C LYS A 77 18.53 -19.15 -6.86
N LYS A 78 17.33 -19.24 -7.44
CA LYS A 78 16.73 -20.52 -7.89
C LYS A 78 16.78 -20.71 -9.41
N GLY A 79 17.18 -19.68 -10.16
CA GLY A 79 17.15 -19.69 -11.62
C GLY A 79 15.72 -19.71 -12.15
N ALA A 80 15.56 -19.98 -13.46
CA ALA A 80 14.25 -20.00 -14.13
C ALA A 80 13.41 -21.27 -13.84
N ALA A 81 13.72 -22.03 -12.78
CA ALA A 81 12.95 -23.21 -12.41
C ALA A 81 11.65 -22.80 -11.70
N ASP A 82 10.56 -22.72 -12.47
CA ASP A 82 9.25 -22.21 -12.05
C ASP A 82 8.74 -22.73 -10.71
N ALA A 83 8.84 -24.04 -10.44
CA ALA A 83 8.34 -24.63 -9.20
C ALA A 83 9.11 -24.15 -7.96
N GLN A 84 10.44 -24.03 -8.06
CA GLN A 84 11.29 -23.58 -6.94
C GLN A 84 11.13 -22.08 -6.68
N VAL A 85 11.00 -21.29 -7.76
CA VAL A 85 10.70 -19.86 -7.66
C VAL A 85 9.33 -19.66 -7.00
N LYS A 86 8.30 -20.38 -7.45
CA LYS A 86 6.95 -20.30 -6.88
C LYS A 86 6.93 -20.61 -5.39
N ALA A 87 7.58 -21.70 -4.97
CA ALA A 87 7.66 -22.05 -3.54
C ALA A 87 8.40 -20.98 -2.72
N CYS A 88 9.48 -20.42 -3.26
CA CYS A 88 10.21 -19.33 -2.61
C CYS A 88 9.33 -18.08 -2.46
N VAL A 89 8.65 -17.67 -3.52
CA VAL A 89 7.76 -16.49 -3.52
C VAL A 89 6.61 -16.66 -2.53
N THR A 90 5.97 -17.83 -2.48
CA THR A 90 4.90 -18.11 -1.50
C THR A 90 5.41 -17.95 -0.07
N GLY A 91 6.53 -18.59 0.28
CA GLY A 91 7.11 -18.46 1.63
C GLY A 91 7.57 -17.05 1.96
N THR A 92 8.03 -16.30 0.96
CA THR A 92 8.39 -14.88 1.10
C THR A 92 7.16 -14.01 1.39
N LYS A 93 6.04 -14.22 0.69
CA LYS A 93 4.79 -13.47 0.92
C LYS A 93 4.34 -13.56 2.38
N GLU A 94 4.31 -14.77 2.93
CA GLU A 94 3.93 -15.02 4.31
C GLU A 94 4.86 -14.31 5.32
N LYS A 95 6.18 -14.44 5.13
CA LYS A 95 7.19 -13.82 6.02
C LYS A 95 7.09 -12.31 6.01
N VAL A 96 6.95 -11.71 4.82
CA VAL A 96 6.88 -10.26 4.67
C VAL A 96 5.57 -9.72 5.26
N LEU A 97 4.44 -10.38 5.04
CA LEU A 97 3.17 -10.02 5.68
C LEU A 97 3.21 -10.15 7.20
N ALA A 98 3.79 -11.23 7.73
CA ALA A 98 3.94 -11.41 9.17
C ALA A 98 4.81 -10.30 9.79
N ARG A 99 5.88 -9.88 9.11
CA ARG A 99 6.70 -8.74 9.53
C ARG A 99 5.92 -7.44 9.47
N PHE A 100 5.19 -7.18 8.38
CA PHE A 100 4.36 -5.98 8.24
C PHE A 100 3.31 -5.88 9.36
N ARG A 101 2.63 -6.98 9.69
CA ARG A 101 1.69 -7.05 10.82
C ARG A 101 2.33 -6.64 12.15
N LYS A 102 3.53 -7.17 12.44
CA LYS A 102 4.29 -6.81 13.65
C LYS A 102 4.69 -5.33 13.67
N GLU A 103 5.11 -4.79 12.53
CA GLU A 103 5.48 -3.37 12.40
C GLU A 103 4.27 -2.45 12.62
N MET A 104 3.10 -2.81 12.10
CA MET A 104 1.87 -2.04 12.31
C MET A 104 1.35 -2.13 13.74
N ALA A 105 1.43 -3.30 14.38
CA ALA A 105 1.04 -3.47 15.79
C ALA A 105 1.89 -2.64 16.76
N ARG A 106 3.15 -2.35 16.41
CA ARG A 106 4.06 -1.50 17.22
C ARG A 106 3.84 0.00 17.05
N ARG A 107 3.05 0.41 16.06
CA ARG A 107 2.76 1.82 15.74
C ARG A 107 1.43 2.30 16.33
N LYS A 108 0.61 1.37 16.83
CA LYS A 108 -0.59 1.65 17.63
C LYS A 108 -0.17 1.79 19.09
#